data_AF-K3VPZ0-F1
#
_entry.id   AF-K3VPZ0-F1
#
_cell.length_a   1.000
_cell.length_b   1.000
_cell.length_c   1.000
_cell.angle_alpha   90.00
_cell.angle_beta   90.00
_cell.angle_gamma   90.00
#
_symmetry.space_group_name_H-M   'P 1'
#
loop_
_entity.id
_entity.type
_entity.pdbx_description
1 polymer ?
#
loop_
_entity_poly.entity_id
_entity_poly.type
_entity_poly.pdbx_seq_one_letter_code
_entity_poly.pdbx_strand_id
1 'polypeptide(L)'
;MYLHVRYFASVAALLGTITTTSAVSLQPSDCMGKVTKFPNCDNVDRILKKCNLITEKQELIDCFCTQELLDSYVGCKGEARQCLLSNDFDNSWDKEIANWQDACGPYLSNDITTRSIAQPTRTFDKDFCQTVAQNCYRLNEATEDCSTSYTKGADFTSCRCESSMISLASVCEIDGSMSCYGEMPITSNIWEFQNCAATAAPTLTDPSER
;
A
#
# COMPACT_ATOMS: atom_id res chain seq x y z
N MET A 1 7.04 8.56 4.08
CA MET A 1 6.98 7.21 4.67
C MET A 1 8.31 6.53 4.40
N TYR A 2 9.18 6.46 5.41
CA TYR A 2 10.46 5.74 5.30
C TYR A 2 10.20 4.30 5.74
N LEU A 3 10.04 3.37 4.79
CA LEU A 3 10.05 1.95 5.14
C LEU A 3 11.43 1.61 5.70
N HIS A 4 11.47 1.11 6.93
CA HIS A 4 12.69 0.55 7.49
C HIS A 4 12.91 -0.85 6.91
N VAL A 5 13.57 -0.89 5.75
CA VAL A 5 14.15 -2.13 5.23
C VAL A 5 15.30 -2.51 6.16
N ARG A 6 15.09 -3.54 6.99
CA ARG A 6 16.17 -4.13 7.77
C ARG A 6 16.86 -5.14 6.88
N TYR A 7 18.04 -4.78 6.41
CA TYR A 7 18.91 -5.72 5.73
C TYR A 7 19.46 -6.69 6.77
N PHE A 8 19.04 -7.95 6.70
CA PHE A 8 19.66 -9.02 7.44
C PHE A 8 20.68 -9.66 6.53
N ALA A 9 21.96 -9.63 6.89
CA ALA A 9 22.91 -10.52 6.24
C ALA A 9 22.51 -11.96 6.61
N SER A 10 22.02 -12.73 5.64
CA SER A 10 22.05 -14.18 5.75
C SER A 10 23.35 -14.62 5.12
N VAL A 11 24.18 -15.33 5.87
CA VAL A 11 25.23 -16.09 5.21
C VAL A 11 24.48 -17.18 4.46
N ALA A 12 24.44 -17.14 3.13
CA ALA A 12 24.04 -18.30 2.34
C ALA A 12 25.12 -19.34 2.60
N ALA A 13 24.94 -20.09 3.67
CA ALA A 13 25.96 -20.91 4.32
C ALA A 13 26.35 -22.15 3.51
N LEU A 14 25.92 -22.21 2.24
CA LEU A 14 26.21 -23.29 1.33
C LEU A 14 27.26 -22.93 0.27
N LEU A 15 27.53 -21.63 0.01
CA LEU A 15 28.47 -21.22 -1.06
C LEU A 15 29.48 -20.13 -0.67
N GLY A 16 29.53 -19.70 0.60
CA GLY A 16 30.47 -18.65 1.02
C GLY A 16 30.12 -17.25 0.50
N THR A 17 28.92 -17.09 -0.07
CA THR A 17 28.37 -15.78 -0.46
C THR A 17 27.50 -15.24 0.66
N ILE A 18 27.80 -14.04 1.15
CA ILE A 18 26.89 -13.29 2.01
C ILE A 18 25.74 -12.83 1.12
N THR A 19 24.55 -13.40 1.29
CA THR A 19 23.34 -12.87 0.68
C THR A 19 22.71 -11.90 1.67
N THR A 20 22.60 -10.63 1.31
CA THR A 20 21.77 -9.71 2.10
C THR A 20 20.31 -10.10 1.89
N THR A 21 19.74 -10.85 2.83
CA THR A 21 18.30 -11.08 2.89
C THR A 21 17.61 -9.80 3.35
N SER A 22 16.69 -9.33 2.54
CA SER A 22 15.84 -8.20 2.90
C SER A 22 14.67 -8.75 3.71
N ALA A 23 14.62 -8.51 5.03
CA ALA A 23 13.33 -8.65 5.73
C ALA A 23 12.80 -7.24 5.95
N VAL A 24 11.73 -6.92 5.21
CA VAL A 24 11.02 -5.67 5.42
C VAL A 24 10.40 -5.74 6.81
N SER A 25 10.87 -4.89 7.72
CA SER A 25 10.23 -4.74 9.03
C SER A 25 9.03 -3.83 8.84
N LEU A 26 7.88 -4.41 8.49
CA LEU A 26 6.62 -3.67 8.38
C LEU A 26 6.05 -3.46 9.77
N GLN A 27 5.80 -2.20 10.15
CA GLN A 27 4.96 -1.90 11.30
C GLN A 27 3.54 -1.59 10.83
N PRO A 28 2.50 -1.87 11.64
CA PRO A 28 1.13 -1.51 11.29
C PRO A 28 0.95 -0.02 10.95
N SER A 29 1.73 0.87 11.58
CA SER A 29 1.73 2.30 11.32
C SER A 29 2.26 2.68 9.92
N ASP A 30 2.98 1.78 9.27
CA ASP A 30 3.55 2.00 7.93
C ASP A 30 2.61 1.51 6.81
N CYS A 31 1.45 0.96 7.16
CA CYS A 31 0.53 0.38 6.20
C CYS A 31 -0.47 1.39 5.66
N MET A 32 -0.67 1.32 4.35
CA MET A 32 -1.79 1.95 3.65
C MET A 32 -3.04 1.06 3.70
N GLY A 33 -2.87 -0.25 3.85
CA GLY A 33 -3.93 -1.22 4.07
C GLY A 33 -4.23 -1.44 5.55
N LYS A 34 -5.29 -2.23 5.82
CA LYS A 34 -5.83 -2.45 7.17
C LYS A 34 -5.12 -3.57 7.96
N VAL A 35 -3.92 -3.95 7.55
CA VAL A 35 -3.16 -5.04 8.20
C VAL A 35 -2.58 -4.55 9.52
N THR A 36 -2.75 -5.35 10.58
CA THR A 36 -2.28 -5.02 11.93
C THR A 36 -1.27 -6.00 12.51
N LYS A 37 -0.99 -7.10 11.79
CA LYS A 37 -0.06 -8.15 12.22
C LYS A 37 0.65 -8.74 11.01
N PHE A 38 1.88 -9.19 11.23
CA PHE A 38 2.76 -9.76 10.19
C PHE A 38 3.29 -11.14 10.61
N PRO A 39 2.41 -12.11 10.96
CA PRO A 39 2.86 -13.38 11.51
C PRO A 39 3.85 -14.12 10.60
N ASN A 40 3.75 -14.00 9.28
CA ASN A 40 4.70 -14.65 8.38
C ASN A 40 6.04 -13.91 8.34
N CYS A 41 6.05 -12.58 8.27
CA CYS A 41 7.30 -11.80 8.35
C CYS A 41 8.01 -11.97 9.70
N ASP A 42 7.25 -11.96 10.79
CA ASP A 42 7.74 -12.25 12.15
C ASP A 42 8.34 -13.66 12.20
N ASN A 43 7.74 -14.62 11.48
CA ASN A 43 8.25 -15.98 11.42
C ASN A 43 9.55 -16.10 10.64
N VAL A 44 9.70 -15.39 9.51
CA VAL A 44 10.97 -15.29 8.77
C VAL A 44 12.06 -14.77 9.72
N ASP A 45 11.85 -13.63 10.37
CA ASP A 45 12.83 -13.03 11.29
C ASP A 45 13.21 -13.98 12.44
N ARG A 46 12.21 -14.66 13.03
CA ARG A 46 12.43 -15.68 14.06
C ARG A 46 13.30 -16.83 13.58
N ILE A 47 13.02 -17.39 12.40
CA ILE A 47 13.78 -18.51 11.83
C ILE A 47 15.19 -18.06 11.47
N LEU A 48 15.35 -16.92 10.79
CA LEU A 48 16.67 -16.38 10.45
C LEU A 48 17.53 -16.19 11.69
N LYS A 49 17.00 -15.56 12.74
CA LYS A 49 17.71 -15.38 14.02
C LYS A 49 18.10 -16.70 14.67
N LYS A 50 17.19 -17.69 14.67
CA LYS A 50 17.46 -19.01 15.24
C LYS A 50 18.56 -19.74 14.47
N CYS A 51 18.43 -19.84 13.14
CA CYS A 51 19.33 -20.64 12.31
C CYS A 51 20.73 -20.01 12.20
N ASN A 52 20.83 -18.67 12.22
CA ASN A 52 22.13 -17.98 12.21
C ASN A 52 23.02 -18.25 13.44
N LEU A 53 22.48 -18.88 14.49
CA LEU A 53 23.26 -19.30 15.66
C LEU A 53 23.87 -20.70 15.51
N ILE A 54 23.49 -21.44 14.46
CA ILE A 54 23.95 -22.82 14.23
C ILE A 54 25.26 -22.78 13.44
N THR A 55 26.28 -23.46 13.94
CA THR A 55 27.61 -23.54 13.30
C THR A 55 27.81 -24.84 12.53
N GLU A 56 27.09 -25.91 12.89
CA GLU A 56 27.17 -27.21 12.24
C GLU A 56 26.42 -27.22 10.91
N LYS A 57 27.09 -27.64 9.84
CA LYS A 57 26.58 -27.48 8.47
C LYS A 57 25.24 -28.19 8.25
N GLN A 58 25.12 -29.45 8.70
CA GLN A 58 23.90 -30.22 8.47
C GLN A 58 22.73 -29.66 9.29
N GLU A 59 22.96 -29.32 10.56
CA GLU A 59 21.95 -28.70 11.42
C GLU A 59 21.48 -27.35 10.86
N LEU A 60 22.39 -26.61 10.20
CA LEU A 60 22.08 -25.35 9.55
C LEU A 60 21.19 -25.53 8.30
N ILE A 61 21.50 -26.53 7.47
CA ILE A 61 20.66 -26.94 6.34
C ILE A 61 19.28 -27.33 6.84
N ASP A 62 19.20 -28.20 7.84
CA ASP A 62 17.93 -28.68 8.39
C ASP A 62 17.09 -27.55 9.00
N CYS A 63 17.75 -26.49 9.49
CA CYS A 63 17.07 -25.31 10.03
C CYS A 63 16.50 -24.40 8.94
N PHE A 64 17.28 -24.08 7.89
CA PHE A 64 16.84 -23.17 6.82
C PHE A 64 15.97 -23.86 5.77
N CYS A 65 16.25 -25.10 5.41
CA CYS A 65 15.63 -25.81 4.31
C CYS A 65 14.34 -26.51 4.73
N THR A 66 13.38 -25.71 5.19
CA THR A 66 12.08 -26.17 5.67
C THR A 66 10.92 -25.59 4.87
N GLN A 67 9.84 -26.35 4.71
CA GLN A 67 8.57 -25.84 4.18
C GLN A 67 8.08 -24.63 4.99
N GLU A 68 8.33 -24.61 6.31
CA GLU A 68 7.95 -23.50 7.18
C GLU A 68 8.60 -22.18 6.76
N LEU A 69 9.91 -22.17 6.45
CA LEU A 69 10.58 -20.96 6.00
C LEU A 69 10.09 -20.51 4.62
N LEU A 70 9.90 -21.44 3.67
CA LEU A 70 9.34 -21.12 2.35
C LEU A 70 7.93 -20.53 2.48
N ASP A 71 7.03 -21.18 3.22
CA ASP A 71 5.68 -20.69 3.49
C ASP A 71 5.71 -19.29 4.12
N SER A 72 6.68 -19.04 5.01
CA SER A 72 6.84 -17.74 5.67
C SER A 72 7.34 -16.66 4.71
N TYR A 73 8.24 -16.95 3.78
CA TYR A 73 8.65 -16.00 2.74
C TYR A 73 7.47 -15.63 1.82
N VAL A 74 6.76 -16.65 1.32
CA VAL A 74 5.59 -16.50 0.46
C VAL A 74 4.46 -15.76 1.19
N GLY A 75 4.24 -16.08 2.46
CA GLY A 75 3.26 -15.42 3.32
C GLY A 75 3.63 -13.96 3.62
N CYS A 76 4.89 -13.68 3.92
CA CYS A 76 5.36 -12.32 4.20
C CYS A 76 5.26 -11.43 2.96
N LYS A 77 5.52 -11.97 1.76
CA LYS A 77 5.20 -11.28 0.49
C LYS A 77 3.73 -10.90 0.40
N GLY A 78 2.83 -11.82 0.76
CA GLY A 78 1.39 -11.56 0.82
C GLY A 78 1.01 -10.47 1.84
N GLU A 79 1.62 -10.50 3.02
CA GLU A 79 1.40 -9.48 4.06
C GLU A 79 1.90 -8.09 3.61
N ALA A 80 3.05 -8.03 2.94
CA ALA A 80 3.57 -6.80 2.36
C ALA A 80 2.61 -6.21 1.32
N ARG A 81 2.07 -7.05 0.42
CA ARG A 81 1.05 -6.66 -0.55
C ARG A 81 -0.21 -6.09 0.10
N GLN A 82 -0.68 -6.69 1.18
CA GLN A 82 -1.84 -6.18 1.93
C GLN A 82 -1.55 -4.88 2.67
N CYS A 83 -0.36 -4.75 3.25
CA CYS A 83 0.04 -3.56 4.00
C CYS A 83 0.27 -2.35 3.07
N LEU A 84 0.99 -2.55 1.97
CA LEU A 84 1.37 -1.48 1.06
C LEU A 84 0.36 -1.27 -0.06
N LEU A 85 -0.58 -2.21 -0.22
CA LEU A 85 -1.58 -2.21 -1.29
C LEU A 85 -0.92 -2.13 -2.68
N SER A 86 0.24 -2.77 -2.82
CA SER A 86 1.10 -2.69 -3.99
C SER A 86 1.87 -3.99 -4.18
N ASN A 87 2.30 -4.22 -5.42
CA ASN A 87 3.19 -5.32 -5.82
C ASN A 87 4.65 -4.85 -6.01
N ASP A 88 4.98 -3.59 -5.69
CA ASP A 88 6.29 -2.99 -5.98
C ASP A 88 7.47 -3.76 -5.35
N PHE A 89 7.23 -4.45 -4.24
CA PHE A 89 8.25 -5.23 -3.53
C PHE A 89 8.27 -6.71 -3.92
N ASP A 90 7.43 -7.14 -4.88
CA ASP A 90 7.34 -8.54 -5.27
C ASP A 90 8.66 -9.08 -5.78
N ASN A 91 9.37 -8.31 -6.61
CA ASN A 91 10.67 -8.70 -7.16
C ASN A 91 11.71 -9.00 -6.06
N SER A 92 11.69 -8.24 -4.97
CA SER A 92 12.59 -8.47 -3.84
C SER A 92 12.27 -9.79 -3.15
N TRP A 93 10.99 -10.07 -2.89
CA TRP A 93 10.57 -11.32 -2.28
C TRP A 93 10.79 -12.52 -3.20
N ASP A 94 10.53 -12.38 -4.50
CA ASP A 94 10.76 -13.44 -5.48
C ASP A 94 12.24 -13.80 -5.57
N LYS A 95 13.13 -12.81 -5.44
CA LYS A 95 14.56 -13.06 -5.34
C LYS A 95 14.94 -13.84 -4.09
N GLU A 96 14.39 -13.52 -2.92
CA GLU A 96 14.67 -14.28 -1.69
C GLU A 96 14.14 -15.72 -1.76
N ILE A 97 12.94 -15.91 -2.33
CA ILE A 97 12.36 -17.24 -2.56
C ILE A 97 13.24 -18.04 -3.53
N ALA A 98 13.72 -17.42 -4.61
CA ALA A 98 14.64 -18.06 -5.55
C ALA A 98 15.97 -18.42 -4.88
N ASN A 99 16.56 -17.52 -4.09
CA ASN A 99 17.80 -17.80 -3.34
C ASN A 99 17.61 -19.00 -2.39
N TRP A 100 16.46 -19.05 -1.69
CA TRP A 100 16.13 -20.18 -0.82
C TRP A 100 15.99 -21.48 -1.62
N GLN A 101 15.29 -21.46 -2.77
CA GLN A 101 15.15 -22.62 -3.66
C GLN A 101 16.49 -23.12 -4.18
N ASP A 102 17.37 -22.22 -4.62
CA ASP A 102 18.70 -22.57 -5.13
C ASP A 102 19.58 -23.20 -4.05
N ALA A 103 19.51 -22.68 -2.82
CA ALA A 103 20.28 -23.20 -1.69
C ALA A 103 19.73 -24.53 -1.18
N CYS A 104 18.41 -24.66 -1.07
CA CYS A 104 17.76 -25.78 -0.41
C CYS A 104 17.36 -26.90 -1.36
N GLY A 105 17.10 -26.63 -2.64
CA GLY A 105 16.63 -27.60 -3.64
C GLY A 105 17.33 -28.96 -3.59
N PRO A 106 18.66 -29.04 -3.51
CA PRO A 106 19.38 -30.31 -3.40
C PRO A 106 19.11 -31.13 -2.13
N TYR A 107 18.57 -30.51 -1.08
CA TYR A 107 18.33 -31.07 0.25
C TYR A 107 16.84 -31.26 0.57
N LEU A 108 15.95 -30.73 -0.27
CA LEU A 108 14.51 -30.81 -0.07
C LEU A 108 13.96 -32.17 -0.49
N SER A 109 12.91 -32.61 0.20
CA SER A 109 12.09 -33.72 -0.28
C SER A 109 11.27 -33.27 -1.49
N ASN A 110 10.84 -34.24 -2.32
CA ASN A 110 10.01 -33.98 -3.49
C ASN A 110 8.60 -33.42 -3.16
N ASP A 111 8.24 -33.33 -1.87
CA ASP A 111 6.90 -32.94 -1.40
C ASP A 111 6.78 -31.45 -1.03
N ILE A 112 7.82 -30.64 -1.28
CA ILE A 112 7.74 -29.19 -1.09
C ILE A 112 6.73 -28.59 -2.06
N THR A 113 5.75 -27.87 -1.54
CA THR A 113 4.72 -27.19 -2.34
C THR A 113 4.75 -25.69 -2.07
N THR A 114 4.45 -24.87 -3.07
CA THR A 114 4.36 -23.41 -2.90
C THR A 114 2.91 -23.02 -2.70
N ARG A 115 2.58 -22.35 -1.59
CA ARG A 115 1.21 -21.85 -1.35
C ARG A 115 0.88 -20.66 -2.27
N SER A 116 -0.42 -20.46 -2.51
CA SER A 116 -0.93 -19.26 -3.18
C SER A 116 -0.67 -18.01 -2.35
N ILE A 117 -0.17 -16.95 -2.98
CA ILE A 117 0.13 -15.66 -2.34
C ILE A 117 -1.13 -14.79 -2.32
N ALA A 118 -1.40 -14.13 -1.20
CA ALA A 118 -2.47 -13.14 -1.10
C ALA A 118 -2.21 -11.96 -2.07
N GLN A 119 -3.24 -11.54 -2.80
CA GLN A 119 -3.19 -10.38 -3.71
C GLN A 119 -3.67 -9.13 -2.99
N PRO A 120 -3.13 -7.92 -3.27
CA PRO A 120 -3.58 -6.69 -2.65
C PRO A 120 -5.11 -6.56 -2.69
N THR A 121 -5.73 -6.18 -1.57
CA THR A 121 -7.20 -5.96 -1.51
C THR A 121 -7.67 -4.77 -2.35
N ARG A 122 -6.76 -3.84 -2.61
CA ARG A 122 -6.86 -2.76 -3.60
C ARG A 122 -5.44 -2.38 -4.04
N THR A 123 -5.32 -1.62 -5.12
CA THR A 123 -4.05 -1.03 -5.56
C THR A 123 -3.96 0.41 -5.07
N PHE A 124 -2.87 0.75 -4.38
CA PHE A 124 -2.54 2.12 -4.03
C PHE A 124 -1.81 2.77 -5.20
N ASP A 125 -2.46 3.75 -5.84
CA ASP A 125 -1.85 4.56 -6.89
C ASP A 125 -1.22 5.80 -6.27
N LYS A 126 0.11 5.74 -6.09
CA LYS A 126 0.89 6.81 -5.46
C LYS A 126 0.80 8.12 -6.24
N ASP A 127 0.87 8.07 -7.56
CA ASP A 127 0.94 9.26 -8.42
C ASP A 127 -0.44 9.93 -8.49
N PHE A 128 -1.50 9.12 -8.56
CA PHE A 128 -2.86 9.61 -8.41
C PHE A 128 -3.06 10.27 -7.04
N CYS A 129 -2.62 9.63 -5.95
CA CYS A 129 -2.79 10.18 -4.60
C CYS A 129 -1.98 11.45 -4.34
N GLN A 130 -0.82 11.60 -4.98
CA GLN A 130 -0.09 12.88 -4.99
C GLN A 130 -0.87 13.96 -5.73
N THR A 131 -1.48 13.61 -6.87
CA THR A 131 -2.34 14.52 -7.63
C THR A 131 -3.58 14.94 -6.82
N VAL A 132 -4.23 14.00 -6.15
CA VAL A 132 -5.34 14.28 -5.21
C VAL A 132 -4.90 15.26 -4.13
N ALA A 133 -3.76 15.01 -3.47
CA ALA A 133 -3.25 15.89 -2.42
C ALA A 133 -3.00 17.33 -2.92
N GLN A 134 -2.51 17.49 -4.15
CA GLN A 134 -2.37 18.80 -4.78
C GLN A 134 -3.73 19.47 -5.06
N ASN A 135 -4.74 18.70 -5.48
CA ASN A 135 -6.09 19.24 -5.67
C ASN A 135 -6.73 19.65 -4.32
N CYS A 136 -6.53 18.87 -3.26
CA CYS A 136 -6.94 19.26 -1.90
C CYS A 136 -6.29 20.56 -1.44
N TYR A 137 -4.99 20.71 -1.70
CA TYR A 137 -4.27 21.94 -1.38
C TYR A 137 -4.85 23.15 -2.15
N ARG A 138 -5.10 22.99 -3.45
CA ARG A 138 -5.72 24.03 -4.28
C ARG A 138 -7.15 24.37 -3.84
N LEU A 139 -7.92 23.39 -3.37
CA LEU A 139 -9.25 23.63 -2.79
C LEU A 139 -9.16 24.50 -1.54
N ASN A 140 -8.18 24.23 -0.68
CA ASN A 140 -7.96 25.02 0.52
C ASN A 140 -7.58 26.46 0.18
N GLU A 141 -6.60 26.66 -0.71
CA GLU A 141 -6.20 28.00 -1.18
C GLU A 141 -7.39 28.77 -1.78
N ALA A 142 -8.15 28.14 -2.68
CA ALA A 142 -9.29 28.80 -3.30
C ALA A 142 -10.43 29.08 -2.31
N THR A 143 -10.61 28.25 -1.27
CA THR A 143 -11.55 28.51 -0.18
C THR A 143 -11.10 29.73 0.65
N GLU A 144 -9.81 29.83 0.95
CA GLU A 144 -9.23 30.99 1.63
C GLU A 144 -9.37 32.26 0.79
N ASP A 145 -9.10 32.20 -0.51
CA ASP A 145 -9.28 33.31 -1.46
C ASP A 145 -10.74 33.80 -1.50
N CYS A 146 -11.71 32.87 -1.54
CA CYS A 146 -13.13 33.23 -1.43
C CYS A 146 -13.43 33.94 -0.10
N SER A 147 -12.88 33.43 1.01
CA SER A 147 -13.13 33.98 2.34
C SER A 147 -12.53 35.37 2.55
N THR A 148 -11.38 35.65 1.93
CA THR A 148 -10.69 36.94 2.02
C THR A 148 -11.28 37.97 1.06
N SER A 149 -11.74 37.53 -0.11
CA SER A 149 -12.31 38.41 -1.13
C SER A 149 -13.77 38.79 -0.83
N TYR A 150 -14.53 37.92 -0.16
CA TYR A 150 -15.97 38.10 0.03
C TYR A 150 -16.37 38.00 1.51
N THR A 151 -16.78 39.13 2.09
CA THR A 151 -17.21 39.22 3.50
C THR A 151 -18.72 38.99 3.68
N LYS A 152 -19.50 39.04 2.59
CA LYS A 152 -20.94 38.74 2.59
C LYS A 152 -21.16 37.26 2.30
N GLY A 153 -22.02 36.62 3.09
CA GLY A 153 -22.28 35.18 2.97
C GLY A 153 -22.75 34.73 1.58
N ALA A 154 -23.60 35.52 0.90
CA ALA A 154 -24.07 35.16 -0.44
C ALA A 154 -22.96 35.19 -1.50
N ASP A 155 -22.07 36.18 -1.44
CA ASP A 155 -20.96 36.33 -2.39
C ASP A 155 -19.89 35.26 -2.13
N PHE A 156 -19.60 34.96 -0.85
CA PHE A 156 -18.75 33.85 -0.44
C PHE A 156 -19.29 32.50 -0.94
N THR A 157 -20.60 32.26 -0.75
CA THR A 157 -21.24 31.03 -1.24
C THR A 157 -21.15 30.93 -2.75
N SER A 158 -21.42 32.02 -3.48
CA SER A 158 -21.30 32.04 -4.94
C SER A 158 -19.89 31.69 -5.40
N CYS A 159 -18.85 32.23 -4.75
CA CYS A 159 -17.44 31.93 -5.06
C CYS A 159 -17.11 30.45 -4.85
N ARG A 160 -17.51 29.88 -3.70
CA ARG A 160 -17.27 28.46 -3.42
C ARG A 160 -18.12 27.50 -4.27
N CYS A 161 -19.20 27.99 -4.86
CA CYS A 161 -20.06 27.21 -5.75
C CYS A 161 -19.68 27.30 -7.22
N GLU A 162 -18.53 27.90 -7.54
CA GLU A 162 -17.93 27.78 -8.86
C GLU A 162 -17.63 26.31 -9.22
N SER A 163 -17.78 25.97 -10.50
CA SER A 163 -17.57 24.61 -10.99
C SER A 163 -16.15 24.07 -10.72
N SER A 164 -15.14 24.96 -10.72
CA SER A 164 -13.75 24.66 -10.36
C SER A 164 -13.64 24.20 -8.91
N MET A 165 -14.32 24.87 -7.98
CA MET A 165 -14.35 24.52 -6.55
C MET A 165 -15.03 23.18 -6.31
N ILE A 166 -16.19 22.95 -6.93
CA ILE A 166 -16.92 21.67 -6.83
C ILE A 166 -16.06 20.53 -7.38
N SER A 167 -15.36 20.75 -8.49
CA SER A 167 -14.46 19.75 -9.09
C SER A 167 -13.28 19.43 -8.17
N LEU A 168 -12.65 20.45 -7.58
CA LEU A 168 -11.58 20.27 -6.60
C LEU A 168 -12.06 19.51 -5.36
N ALA A 169 -13.25 19.84 -4.84
CA ALA A 169 -13.88 19.14 -3.72
C ALA A 169 -14.20 17.68 -4.05
N SER A 170 -14.71 17.40 -5.26
CA SER A 170 -14.95 16.02 -5.72
C SER A 170 -13.65 15.20 -5.73
N VAL A 171 -12.59 15.71 -6.35
CA VAL A 171 -11.32 14.98 -6.43
C VAL A 171 -10.71 14.77 -5.05
N CYS A 172 -10.72 15.82 -4.21
CA CYS A 172 -10.13 15.76 -2.89
C CYS A 172 -10.88 14.80 -1.95
N GLU A 173 -12.18 15.01 -1.79
CA GLU A 173 -12.98 14.40 -0.72
C GLU A 173 -13.69 13.11 -1.15
N ILE A 174 -13.88 12.88 -2.45
CA ILE A 174 -14.54 11.67 -2.97
C ILE A 174 -13.48 10.73 -3.53
N ASP A 175 -12.77 11.16 -4.58
CA ASP A 175 -11.80 10.30 -5.24
C ASP A 175 -10.62 9.98 -4.31
N GLY A 176 -10.19 10.96 -3.51
CA GLY A 176 -9.16 10.77 -2.48
C GLY A 176 -9.56 9.76 -1.42
N SER A 177 -10.75 9.88 -0.82
CA SER A 177 -11.25 8.92 0.18
C SER A 177 -11.27 7.50 -0.37
N MET A 178 -11.78 7.30 -1.58
CA MET A 178 -11.87 5.96 -2.16
C MET A 178 -10.51 5.39 -2.55
N SER A 179 -9.72 6.15 -3.32
CA SER A 179 -8.51 5.64 -3.97
C SER A 179 -7.29 5.68 -3.07
N CYS A 180 -7.18 6.66 -2.18
CA CYS A 180 -6.00 6.85 -1.33
C CYS A 180 -6.20 6.23 0.04
N TYR A 181 -7.36 6.43 0.65
CA TYR A 181 -7.64 5.97 2.01
C TYR A 181 -8.42 4.65 2.04
N GLY A 182 -9.13 4.29 0.96
CA GLY A 182 -9.98 3.10 0.95
C GLY A 182 -11.20 3.26 1.86
N GLU A 183 -11.71 4.47 1.95
CA GLU A 183 -12.85 4.87 2.76
C GLU A 183 -14.03 5.26 1.87
N MET A 184 -15.24 5.01 2.35
CA MET A 184 -16.43 5.53 1.64
C MET A 184 -16.57 7.02 1.94
N PRO A 185 -16.65 7.87 0.91
CA PRO A 185 -16.82 9.29 1.10
C PRO A 185 -18.22 9.60 1.63
N ILE A 186 -18.31 10.52 2.57
CA ILE A 186 -19.56 11.01 3.13
C ILE A 186 -19.83 12.36 2.47
N THR A 187 -20.52 12.36 1.32
CA THR A 187 -20.79 13.59 0.55
C THR A 187 -21.58 14.62 1.34
N SER A 188 -22.37 14.16 2.33
CA SER A 188 -23.05 15.04 3.28
C SER A 188 -22.13 15.74 4.27
N ASN A 189 -20.80 15.55 4.23
CA ASN A 189 -19.84 16.33 5.01
C ASN A 189 -19.07 17.33 4.13
N ILE A 190 -19.25 17.27 2.80
CA ILE A 190 -18.54 18.13 1.85
C ILE A 190 -19.36 19.40 1.67
N TRP A 191 -18.78 20.54 2.04
CA TRP A 191 -19.48 21.82 2.07
C TRP A 191 -20.04 22.20 0.69
N GLU A 192 -19.26 22.03 -0.38
CA GLU A 192 -19.65 22.35 -1.75
C GLU A 192 -20.89 21.54 -2.16
N PHE A 193 -20.94 20.26 -1.82
CA PHE A 193 -22.04 19.38 -2.20
C PHE A 193 -23.30 19.65 -1.38
N GLN A 194 -23.16 20.14 -0.14
CA GLN A 194 -24.30 20.56 0.68
C GLN A 194 -24.88 21.90 0.23
N ASN A 195 -24.04 22.85 -0.17
CA ASN A 195 -24.45 24.27 -0.31
C ASN A 195 -24.61 24.71 -1.76
N CYS A 196 -24.06 23.99 -2.73
CA CYS A 196 -24.03 24.37 -4.15
C CYS A 196 -25.06 23.64 -5.01
N ALA A 197 -26.08 23.02 -4.39
CA ALA A 197 -27.16 22.29 -5.07
C ALA A 197 -27.99 23.14 -6.05
N ALA A 198 -27.73 24.44 -6.18
CA ALA A 198 -28.34 25.34 -7.16
C ALA A 198 -27.55 25.48 -8.48
N THR A 199 -26.29 25.04 -8.57
CA THR A 199 -25.44 25.19 -9.77
C THR A 199 -25.30 23.90 -10.60
N ALA A 200 -25.84 22.78 -10.11
CA ALA A 200 -25.79 21.47 -10.77
C ALA A 200 -27.12 21.07 -11.42
N ALA A 201 -27.79 21.99 -12.13
CA ALA A 201 -28.77 21.57 -13.12
C ALA A 201 -27.97 21.14 -14.37
N PRO A 202 -27.91 19.83 -14.71
CA PRO A 202 -27.46 19.47 -16.05
C PRO A 202 -28.50 20.04 -17.00
N THR A 203 -28.09 20.84 -17.98
CA THR A 203 -28.88 21.01 -19.20
C THR A 203 -29.10 19.61 -19.78
N LEU A 204 -30.25 19.03 -19.47
CA LEU A 204 -30.81 17.93 -20.22
C LEU A 204 -31.06 18.50 -21.62
N THR A 205 -30.11 18.29 -22.54
CA THR A 205 -30.44 18.33 -23.96
C THR A 205 -31.44 17.22 -24.20
N ASP A 206 -32.69 17.64 -24.38
CA ASP A 206 -33.80 16.84 -24.88
C ASP A 206 -33.36 16.05 -26.14
N PRO A 207 -33.56 14.72 -26.21
CA PRO A 207 -33.29 13.94 -27.41
C PRO A 207 -34.38 14.06 -28.49
N SER A 208 -35.30 15.01 -28.43
CA SER A 208 -36.35 15.19 -29.45
C SER A 208 -35.98 16.11 -30.63
N GLU A 209 -34.83 15.88 -31.27
CA GLU A 209 -34.59 16.37 -32.64
C GLU A 209 -33.73 15.36 -33.42
N ARG A 210 -34.40 14.35 -33.98
CA ARG A 210 -33.94 13.51 -35.09
C ARG A 210 -35.06 13.36 -36.10
#